data_AF-A0A2S8RCK3-F1
#
_entry.id   AF-A0A2S8RCK3-F1
#
_cell.length_a   1.000
_cell.length_b   1.000
_cell.length_c   1.000
_cell.angle_alpha   90.00
_cell.angle_beta   90.00
_cell.angle_gamma   90.00
#
_symmetry.space_group_name_H-M   'P 1'
#
loop_
_entity.id
_entity.type
_entity.pdbx_description
1 polymer ?
#
loop_
_entity_poly.entity_id
_entity_poly.type
_entity_poly.pdbx_seq_one_letter_code
_entity_poly.pdbx_strand_id
1 'polypeptide(L)'
;MLKFRSSVIILYIVFTLTSFYSYAQQNVNIASNSAAYILIDANSDKVILEKNADTKLHPASVSKIMTAILAIELGDFSKPCTASSFAVKSIGLGGSNVGIQPGEQIYLNDLLHMLMLASANDAANVIAENIAGSINGFVNLMNKKAREIGAKNTNFSNPIGLDVEDGFPDNKTTARDLACITRYAMSNAKFREIVLKSEYVAPATNKREAKHIKTTNRFFRDIDYNKHLYTVNGVKTGNTKAALNTGVFSARNNEGAELICVVLKNPDRTNMFEEVRELFDYGFTQNTVELQKSFYDIRFRWSRVQIDSFLQKGYIRGYEDGSFRPCNEATKEEFISLLMKIKGIEPYEQQEYWSKGYIDEAVKRGFIDDSWHERRKETISRLESFLVLSKALDYDFDINMLSKENYLLVSKGENTFSNVSSGIPEDIIKLYNYGIISGYNGDLFLDKISTREEMVAMINNYLNFKLGVQLSAH
;
A
#
# COMPACT_ATOMS: atom_id res chain seq x y z
N MET A 1 29.15 -36.75 77.89
CA MET A 1 27.75 -36.70 77.42
C MET A 1 27.54 -35.41 76.64
N LEU A 2 27.71 -35.44 75.32
CA LEU A 2 27.29 -34.34 74.43
C LEU A 2 26.21 -34.89 73.48
N LYS A 3 25.01 -34.33 73.58
CA LYS A 3 23.84 -34.69 72.76
C LYS A 3 23.98 -34.05 71.38
N PHE A 4 24.05 -34.89 70.35
CA PHE A 4 23.85 -34.48 68.96
C PHE A 4 22.40 -34.02 68.77
N ARG A 5 22.22 -32.79 68.29
CA ARG A 5 20.93 -32.27 67.80
C ARG A 5 20.94 -32.37 66.28
N SER A 6 20.15 -33.29 65.74
CA SER A 6 19.89 -33.40 64.30
C SER A 6 18.95 -32.26 63.88
N SER A 7 19.46 -31.31 63.10
CA SER A 7 18.64 -30.29 62.45
C SER A 7 18.16 -30.82 61.10
N VAL A 8 16.86 -31.01 60.97
CA VAL A 8 16.18 -31.34 59.71
C VAL A 8 16.06 -30.05 58.90
N ILE A 9 16.77 -29.97 57.76
CA ILE A 9 16.61 -28.90 56.78
C ILE A 9 15.46 -29.30 55.85
N ILE A 10 14.31 -28.66 56.00
CA ILE A 10 13.18 -28.80 55.06
C ILE A 10 13.46 -27.86 53.88
N LEU A 11 13.86 -28.44 52.75
CA LEU A 11 14.04 -27.74 51.48
C LEU A 11 12.66 -27.49 50.86
N TYR A 12 12.15 -26.27 50.96
CA TYR A 12 10.94 -25.83 50.23
C TYR A 12 11.28 -25.70 48.74
N ILE A 13 10.96 -26.72 47.96
CA ILE A 13 10.96 -26.63 46.49
C ILE A 13 9.70 -25.87 46.08
N VAL A 14 9.86 -24.59 45.77
CA VAL A 14 8.81 -23.78 45.13
C VAL A 14 8.68 -24.26 43.68
N PHE A 15 7.73 -25.16 43.43
CA PHE A 15 7.28 -25.46 42.07
C PHE A 15 6.55 -24.21 41.55
N THR A 16 7.25 -23.36 40.81
CA THR A 16 6.60 -22.36 39.96
C THR A 16 5.93 -23.12 38.83
N LEU A 17 4.64 -23.41 39.01
CA LEU A 17 3.72 -23.80 37.94
C LEU A 17 3.69 -22.65 36.92
N THR A 18 4.66 -22.64 36.01
CA THR A 18 4.52 -21.89 34.76
C THR A 18 3.45 -22.62 33.97
N SER A 19 2.25 -22.03 33.95
CA SER A 19 1.20 -22.47 33.04
C SER A 19 1.76 -22.34 31.62
N PHE A 20 2.15 -23.46 31.03
CA PHE A 20 2.33 -23.55 29.59
C PHE A 20 0.96 -23.26 28.97
N TYR A 21 0.71 -22.01 28.60
CA TYR A 21 -0.36 -21.67 27.69
C TYR A 21 -0.01 -22.32 26.34
N SER A 22 -0.42 -23.58 26.15
CA SER A 22 -0.60 -24.11 24.81
C SER A 22 -1.73 -23.31 24.18
N TYR A 23 -1.39 -22.37 23.30
CA TYR A 23 -2.35 -21.87 22.33
C TYR A 23 -2.73 -23.05 21.45
N ALA A 24 -3.83 -23.72 21.77
CA ALA A 24 -4.48 -24.61 20.84
C ALA A 24 -4.88 -23.75 19.64
N GLN A 25 -4.18 -23.92 18.51
CA GLN A 25 -4.62 -23.36 17.23
C GLN A 25 -6.00 -23.94 16.99
N GLN A 26 -7.04 -23.10 17.08
CA GLN A 26 -8.40 -23.51 16.83
C GLN A 26 -8.42 -24.17 15.44
N ASN A 27 -8.79 -25.45 15.37
CA ASN A 27 -8.89 -26.16 14.09
C ASN A 27 -10.12 -25.59 13.37
N VAL A 28 -9.92 -24.51 12.63
CA VAL A 28 -10.95 -23.91 11.80
C VAL A 28 -11.12 -24.80 10.58
N ASN A 29 -12.17 -25.59 10.57
CA ASN A 29 -12.49 -26.49 9.46
C ASN A 29 -13.29 -25.73 8.39
N ILE A 30 -12.62 -24.89 7.60
CA ILE A 30 -13.21 -24.33 6.38
C ILE A 30 -13.15 -25.44 5.32
N ALA A 31 -14.31 -25.89 4.85
CA ALA A 31 -14.42 -26.90 3.82
C ALA A 31 -13.86 -26.37 2.49
N SER A 32 -12.58 -26.61 2.24
CA SER A 32 -11.85 -26.09 1.08
C SER A 32 -11.67 -27.14 0.01
N ASN A 33 -12.25 -26.88 -1.18
CA ASN A 33 -12.06 -27.70 -2.38
C ASN A 33 -10.87 -27.23 -3.24
N SER A 34 -10.32 -26.05 -2.95
CA SER A 34 -9.10 -25.56 -3.58
C SER A 34 -7.89 -26.42 -3.21
N ALA A 35 -7.01 -26.68 -4.17
CA ALA A 35 -5.77 -27.42 -3.91
C ALA A 35 -4.79 -26.61 -3.05
N ALA A 36 -4.81 -25.28 -3.21
CA ALA A 36 -4.09 -24.34 -2.38
C ALA A 36 -4.90 -23.05 -2.18
N TYR A 37 -4.76 -22.43 -1.00
CA TYR A 37 -5.27 -21.08 -0.74
C TYR A 37 -4.39 -20.35 0.27
N ILE A 38 -4.51 -19.02 0.30
CA ILE A 38 -3.98 -18.17 1.35
C ILE A 38 -4.92 -16.98 1.59
N LEU A 39 -5.09 -16.61 2.85
CA LEU A 39 -5.77 -15.40 3.30
C LEU A 39 -4.78 -14.59 4.14
N ILE A 40 -4.53 -13.35 3.74
CA ILE A 40 -3.62 -12.44 4.45
C ILE A 40 -4.32 -11.14 4.85
N ASP A 41 -3.86 -10.52 5.94
CA ASP A 41 -4.03 -9.10 6.16
C ASP A 41 -3.08 -8.34 5.21
N ALA A 42 -3.64 -7.59 4.26
CA ALA A 42 -2.90 -6.87 3.24
C ALA A 42 -2.07 -5.71 3.81
N ASN A 43 -2.47 -5.17 4.97
CA ASN A 43 -1.76 -4.08 5.61
C ASN A 43 -0.51 -4.61 6.31
N SER A 44 -0.64 -5.65 7.15
CA SER A 44 0.49 -6.18 7.92
C SER A 44 1.30 -7.27 7.20
N ASP A 45 0.82 -7.79 6.07
CA ASP A 45 1.36 -8.98 5.39
C ASP A 45 1.33 -10.26 6.26
N LYS A 46 0.47 -10.30 7.29
CA LYS A 46 0.35 -11.48 8.16
C LYS A 46 -0.60 -12.48 7.53
N VAL A 47 -0.19 -13.74 7.52
CA VAL A 47 -1.05 -14.85 7.14
C VAL A 47 -2.09 -15.09 8.23
N ILE A 48 -3.36 -15.13 7.82
CA ILE A 48 -4.49 -15.47 8.69
C ILE A 48 -4.80 -16.96 8.58
N LEU A 49 -4.86 -17.48 7.35
CA LEU A 49 -5.09 -18.89 7.07
C LEU A 49 -4.44 -19.29 5.75
N GLU A 50 -3.96 -20.52 5.66
CA GLU A 50 -3.41 -21.06 4.41
C GLU A 50 -3.51 -22.59 4.31
N LYS A 51 -3.54 -23.08 3.08
CA LYS A 51 -3.41 -24.49 2.72
C LYS A 51 -2.49 -24.57 1.52
N ASN A 52 -1.38 -25.30 1.66
CA ASN A 52 -0.44 -25.54 0.55
C ASN A 52 0.00 -24.25 -0.18
N ALA A 53 0.14 -23.13 0.54
CA ALA A 53 0.26 -21.82 -0.08
C ALA A 53 1.53 -21.64 -0.94
N ASP A 54 2.56 -22.45 -0.72
CA ASP A 54 3.82 -22.47 -1.46
C ASP A 54 3.88 -23.54 -2.57
N THR A 55 2.80 -24.28 -2.80
CA THR A 55 2.73 -25.28 -3.88
C THR A 55 2.67 -24.59 -5.23
N LYS A 56 3.55 -25.01 -6.16
CA LYS A 56 3.60 -24.49 -7.52
C LYS A 56 2.43 -25.02 -8.35
N LEU A 57 1.51 -24.13 -8.71
CA LEU A 57 0.32 -24.40 -9.50
C LEU A 57 0.25 -23.46 -10.70
N HIS A 58 -0.63 -23.78 -11.65
CA HIS A 58 -0.87 -22.92 -12.81
C HIS A 58 -1.74 -21.74 -12.40
N PRO A 59 -1.39 -20.50 -12.79
CA PRO A 59 -2.14 -19.31 -12.40
C PRO A 59 -3.44 -19.13 -13.18
N ALA A 60 -3.53 -19.63 -14.42
CA ALA A 60 -4.50 -19.14 -15.39
C ALA A 60 -4.48 -17.59 -15.47
N SER A 61 -5.61 -16.97 -15.79
CA SER A 61 -5.70 -15.52 -15.99
C SER A 61 -5.41 -14.65 -14.76
N VAL A 62 -5.21 -15.19 -13.54
CA VAL A 62 -4.78 -14.34 -12.41
C VAL A 62 -3.35 -13.81 -12.60
N SER A 63 -2.55 -14.37 -13.53
CA SER A 63 -1.29 -13.76 -14.01
C SER A 63 -1.46 -12.33 -14.54
N LYS A 64 -2.66 -11.98 -15.04
CA LYS A 64 -2.93 -10.66 -15.60
C LYS A 64 -2.85 -9.53 -14.56
N ILE A 65 -2.84 -9.85 -13.27
CA ILE A 65 -2.54 -8.89 -12.20
C ILE A 65 -1.13 -8.31 -12.40
N MET A 66 -0.13 -9.15 -12.68
CA MET A 66 1.24 -8.71 -12.97
C MET A 66 1.30 -7.90 -14.27
N THR A 67 0.59 -8.34 -15.31
CA THR A 67 0.49 -7.60 -16.58
C THR A 67 -0.09 -6.20 -16.37
N ALA A 68 -1.17 -6.09 -15.59
CA ALA A 68 -1.84 -4.82 -15.33
C ALA A 68 -0.99 -3.86 -14.50
N ILE A 69 -0.33 -4.32 -13.43
CA ILE A 69 0.50 -3.42 -12.62
C ILE A 69 1.72 -2.91 -13.40
N LEU A 70 2.39 -3.76 -14.19
CA LEU A 70 3.48 -3.32 -15.06
C LEU A 70 3.00 -2.34 -16.14
N ALA A 71 1.81 -2.56 -16.68
CA ALA A 71 1.21 -1.64 -17.63
C ALA A 71 0.98 -0.26 -17.02
N ILE A 72 0.48 -0.19 -15.78
CA ILE A 72 0.28 1.08 -15.07
C ILE A 72 1.62 1.79 -14.81
N GLU A 73 2.68 1.04 -14.47
CA GLU A 73 3.98 1.62 -14.11
C GLU A 73 4.81 2.08 -15.31
N LEU A 74 4.72 1.37 -16.44
CA LEU A 74 5.63 1.55 -17.58
C LEU A 74 4.93 2.11 -18.82
N GLY A 75 3.60 2.09 -18.85
CA GLY A 75 2.81 2.50 -20.00
C GLY A 75 2.57 4.00 -20.07
N ASP A 76 2.42 4.50 -21.29
CA ASP A 76 2.06 5.89 -21.56
C ASP A 76 0.56 6.01 -21.82
N PHE A 77 -0.16 6.62 -20.87
CA PHE A 77 -1.60 6.80 -20.96
C PHE A 77 -2.03 7.90 -21.94
N SER A 78 -1.11 8.74 -22.41
CA SER A 78 -1.41 9.89 -23.28
C SER A 78 -1.53 9.52 -24.76
N LYS A 79 -1.07 8.33 -25.15
CA LYS A 79 -1.10 7.85 -26.54
C LYS A 79 -1.74 6.46 -26.66
N PRO A 80 -2.36 6.14 -27.80
CA PRO A 80 -2.92 4.82 -28.02
C PRO A 80 -1.82 3.78 -28.28
N CYS A 81 -2.06 2.55 -27.83
CA CYS A 81 -1.35 1.36 -28.28
C CYS A 81 -1.92 0.89 -29.62
N THR A 82 -1.07 0.37 -30.50
CA THR A 82 -1.52 -0.22 -31.78
C THR A 82 -1.48 -1.74 -31.69
N ALA A 83 -2.59 -2.39 -32.05
CA ALA A 83 -2.70 -3.84 -32.03
C ALA A 83 -2.03 -4.47 -33.26
N SER A 84 -1.01 -5.30 -33.04
CA SER A 84 -0.41 -6.07 -34.13
C SER A 84 -1.29 -7.27 -34.52
N SER A 85 -1.07 -7.82 -35.72
CA SER A 85 -1.70 -9.08 -36.11
C SER A 85 -1.32 -10.25 -35.19
N PHE A 86 -0.10 -10.23 -34.63
CA PHE A 86 0.36 -11.27 -33.73
C PHE A 86 -0.38 -11.19 -32.39
N ALA A 87 -0.45 -10.01 -31.78
CA ALA A 87 -1.08 -9.83 -30.47
C ALA A 87 -2.53 -10.35 -30.40
N VAL A 88 -3.32 -10.07 -31.44
CA VAL A 88 -4.74 -10.43 -31.48
C VAL A 88 -4.99 -11.88 -31.93
N LYS A 89 -4.02 -12.52 -32.60
CA LYS A 89 -4.14 -13.92 -33.04
C LYS A 89 -3.52 -14.91 -32.06
N SER A 90 -2.49 -14.50 -31.32
CA SER A 90 -1.76 -15.34 -30.35
C SER A 90 -2.44 -15.39 -28.98
N ILE A 91 -3.76 -15.64 -28.97
CA ILE A 91 -4.59 -15.60 -27.75
C ILE A 91 -4.99 -16.99 -27.22
N GLY A 92 -4.54 -18.06 -27.86
CA GLY A 92 -4.93 -19.45 -27.56
C GLY A 92 -6.30 -19.83 -28.13
N LEU A 93 -6.50 -21.13 -28.38
CA LEU A 93 -7.76 -21.62 -28.94
C LEU A 93 -8.90 -21.42 -27.94
N GLY A 94 -9.92 -20.66 -28.33
CA GLY A 94 -11.03 -20.31 -27.43
C GLY A 94 -10.66 -19.33 -26.31
N GLY A 95 -9.49 -18.68 -26.39
CA GLY A 95 -9.03 -17.73 -25.39
C GLY A 95 -9.97 -16.54 -25.22
N SER A 96 -10.16 -16.10 -23.98
CA SER A 96 -10.96 -14.91 -23.66
C SER A 96 -10.42 -13.69 -24.40
N ASN A 97 -11.30 -12.91 -25.03
CA ASN A 97 -10.93 -11.76 -25.84
C ASN A 97 -12.08 -10.74 -25.90
N VAL A 98 -11.78 -9.53 -26.38
CA VAL A 98 -12.80 -8.51 -26.66
C VAL A 98 -12.90 -8.19 -28.15
N GLY A 99 -12.22 -8.96 -29.01
CA GLY A 99 -12.31 -8.84 -30.45
C GLY A 99 -11.52 -7.65 -30.98
N ILE A 100 -10.34 -7.37 -30.39
CA ILE A 100 -9.43 -6.35 -30.91
C ILE A 100 -8.97 -6.75 -32.32
N GLN A 101 -8.95 -5.80 -33.24
CA GLN A 101 -8.59 -6.03 -34.63
C GLN A 101 -7.13 -5.61 -34.94
N PRO A 102 -6.45 -6.24 -35.92
CA PRO A 102 -5.15 -5.76 -36.38
C PRO A 102 -5.21 -4.29 -36.84
N GLY A 103 -4.27 -3.48 -36.36
CA GLY A 103 -4.20 -2.05 -36.62
C GLY A 103 -5.18 -1.19 -35.82
N GLU A 104 -5.93 -1.77 -34.89
CA GLU A 104 -6.77 -1.01 -33.95
C GLU A 104 -5.89 -0.21 -32.98
N GLN A 105 -6.30 1.04 -32.73
CA GLN A 105 -5.65 1.96 -31.79
C GLN A 105 -6.51 2.10 -30.55
N ILE A 106 -5.94 1.76 -29.38
CA ILE A 106 -6.66 1.69 -28.11
C ILE A 106 -5.81 2.32 -27.02
N TYR A 107 -6.39 3.21 -26.22
CA TYR A 107 -5.69 3.78 -25.07
C TYR A 107 -5.46 2.74 -23.97
N LEU A 108 -4.36 2.89 -23.26
CA LEU A 108 -3.96 1.96 -22.21
C LEU A 108 -5.01 1.80 -21.11
N ASN A 109 -5.74 2.88 -20.77
CA ASN A 109 -6.84 2.83 -19.83
C ASN A 109 -7.92 1.81 -20.27
N ASP A 110 -8.32 1.83 -21.53
CA ASP A 110 -9.33 0.90 -22.07
C ASP A 110 -8.80 -0.53 -22.11
N LEU A 111 -7.54 -0.71 -22.54
CA LEU A 111 -6.89 -2.03 -22.55
C LEU A 111 -6.83 -2.66 -21.16
N LEU A 112 -6.55 -1.86 -20.12
CA LEU A 112 -6.52 -2.35 -18.74
C LEU A 112 -7.92 -2.77 -18.25
N HIS A 113 -8.98 -2.03 -18.61
CA HIS A 113 -10.35 -2.44 -18.29
C HIS A 113 -10.74 -3.72 -19.04
N MET A 114 -10.41 -3.84 -20.32
CA MET A 114 -10.61 -5.07 -21.11
C MET A 114 -9.85 -6.25 -20.49
N LEU A 115 -8.60 -6.04 -20.11
CA LEU A 115 -7.73 -7.03 -19.48
C LEU A 115 -8.31 -7.55 -18.15
N MET A 116 -8.72 -6.65 -17.27
CA MET A 116 -9.09 -7.01 -15.90
C MET A 116 -10.56 -7.47 -15.79
N LEU A 117 -11.49 -6.83 -16.50
CA LEU A 117 -12.91 -7.18 -16.41
C LEU A 117 -13.25 -8.39 -17.30
N ALA A 118 -12.86 -8.37 -18.57
CA ALA A 118 -13.17 -9.46 -19.52
C ALA A 118 -12.12 -10.57 -19.57
N SER A 119 -11.00 -10.42 -18.85
CA SER A 119 -9.88 -11.37 -18.92
C SER A 119 -9.25 -11.47 -20.31
N ALA A 120 -9.32 -10.38 -21.09
CA ALA A 120 -9.02 -10.36 -22.52
C ALA A 120 -7.53 -10.63 -22.82
N ASN A 121 -7.24 -11.72 -23.53
CA ASN A 121 -5.89 -12.16 -23.93
C ASN A 121 -5.30 -11.26 -25.01
N ASP A 122 -6.14 -10.83 -25.96
CA ASP A 122 -5.78 -9.85 -26.99
C ASP A 122 -5.29 -8.55 -26.34
N ALA A 123 -6.03 -8.02 -25.35
CA ALA A 123 -5.60 -6.82 -24.62
C ALA A 123 -4.25 -7.01 -23.91
N ALA A 124 -4.02 -8.16 -23.26
CA ALA A 124 -2.76 -8.45 -22.58
C ALA A 124 -1.57 -8.48 -23.55
N ASN A 125 -1.73 -9.09 -24.72
CA ASN A 125 -0.68 -9.15 -25.72
C ASN A 125 -0.41 -7.77 -26.33
N VAL A 126 -1.45 -6.98 -26.62
CA VAL A 126 -1.30 -5.60 -27.13
C VAL A 126 -0.53 -4.74 -26.13
N ILE A 127 -0.89 -4.81 -24.84
CA ILE A 127 -0.15 -4.15 -23.75
C ILE A 127 1.32 -4.57 -23.77
N ALA A 128 1.59 -5.88 -23.77
CA ALA A 128 2.93 -6.41 -23.67
C ALA A 128 3.84 -5.96 -24.83
N GLU A 129 3.35 -6.03 -26.08
CA GLU A 129 4.10 -5.58 -27.25
C GLU A 129 4.35 -4.07 -27.24
N ASN A 130 3.36 -3.25 -26.88
CA ASN A 130 3.50 -1.80 -26.95
C ASN A 130 4.40 -1.24 -25.84
N ILE A 131 4.54 -1.94 -24.71
CA ILE A 131 5.40 -1.52 -23.59
C ILE A 131 6.84 -2.04 -23.75
N ALA A 132 7.00 -3.30 -24.11
CA ALA A 132 8.32 -3.96 -24.10
C ALA A 132 8.85 -4.30 -25.50
N GLY A 133 8.17 -3.87 -26.56
CA GLY A 133 8.48 -4.18 -27.96
C GLY A 133 8.17 -5.63 -28.37
N SER A 134 8.01 -6.56 -27.42
CA SER A 134 7.70 -7.97 -27.67
C SER A 134 7.11 -8.64 -26.43
N ILE A 135 6.39 -9.75 -26.64
CA ILE A 135 5.88 -10.59 -25.54
C ILE A 135 7.01 -11.09 -24.64
N ASN A 136 8.12 -11.56 -25.22
CA ASN A 136 9.27 -12.05 -24.45
C ASN A 136 9.93 -10.93 -23.62
N GLY A 137 10.07 -9.73 -24.20
CA GLY A 137 10.54 -8.55 -23.48
C GLY A 137 9.66 -8.25 -22.26
N PHE A 138 8.35 -8.33 -22.44
CA PHE A 138 7.41 -8.09 -21.34
C PHE A 138 7.46 -9.19 -20.28
N VAL A 139 7.56 -10.45 -20.66
CA VAL A 139 7.74 -11.59 -19.72
C VAL A 139 9.00 -11.42 -18.87
N ASN A 140 10.09 -10.90 -19.44
CA ASN A 140 11.28 -10.57 -18.66
C ASN A 140 11.00 -9.51 -17.59
N LEU A 141 10.21 -8.49 -17.91
CA LEU A 141 9.76 -7.47 -16.95
C LEU A 141 8.87 -8.09 -15.86
N MET A 142 7.93 -8.97 -16.23
CA MET A 142 7.06 -9.69 -15.28
C MET A 142 7.88 -10.48 -14.26
N ASN A 143 8.85 -11.28 -14.73
CA ASN A 143 9.69 -12.09 -13.86
C ASN A 143 10.69 -11.25 -13.05
N LYS A 144 11.18 -10.13 -13.60
CA LYS A 144 12.01 -9.17 -12.86
C LYS A 144 11.21 -8.55 -11.71
N LYS A 145 10.01 -8.03 -11.99
CA LYS A 145 9.14 -7.45 -10.97
C LYS A 145 8.74 -8.46 -9.91
N ALA A 146 8.38 -9.69 -10.30
CA ALA A 146 8.05 -10.75 -9.35
C ALA A 146 9.18 -10.96 -8.33
N ARG A 147 10.45 -11.03 -8.78
CA ARG A 147 11.61 -11.14 -7.88
C ARG A 147 11.80 -9.90 -7.00
N GLU A 148 11.66 -8.70 -7.57
CA GLU A 148 11.81 -7.42 -6.85
C GLU A 148 10.83 -7.29 -5.70
N ILE A 149 9.57 -7.71 -5.88
CA ILE A 149 8.53 -7.61 -4.86
C ILE A 149 8.47 -8.84 -3.94
N GLY A 150 9.30 -9.86 -4.16
CA GLY A 150 9.44 -11.03 -3.29
C GLY A 150 8.65 -12.28 -3.69
N ALA A 151 7.97 -12.28 -4.84
CA ALA A 151 7.31 -13.45 -5.43
C ALA A 151 8.33 -14.38 -6.14
N LYS A 152 9.15 -15.05 -5.33
CA LYS A 152 10.35 -15.79 -5.79
C LYS A 152 10.06 -17.19 -6.37
N ASN A 153 8.88 -17.73 -6.12
CA ASN A 153 8.45 -19.05 -6.58
C ASN A 153 7.59 -18.99 -7.85
N THR A 154 7.51 -17.82 -8.46
CA THR A 154 6.72 -17.54 -9.67
C THR A 154 7.63 -17.45 -10.90
N ASN A 155 7.17 -18.08 -11.99
CA ASN A 155 7.77 -17.95 -13.31
C ASN A 155 6.67 -17.80 -14.36
N PHE A 156 6.56 -16.60 -14.91
CA PHE A 156 5.68 -16.31 -16.04
C PHE A 156 6.35 -16.72 -17.35
N SER A 157 5.59 -17.36 -18.24
CA SER A 157 5.99 -17.63 -19.63
C SER A 157 5.27 -16.74 -20.64
N ASN A 158 4.19 -16.09 -20.24
CA ASN A 158 3.34 -15.25 -21.09
C ASN A 158 2.51 -14.28 -20.23
N PRO A 159 1.97 -13.19 -20.81
CA PRO A 159 1.18 -12.17 -20.09
C PRO A 159 -0.30 -12.55 -19.91
N ILE A 160 -0.73 -13.67 -20.49
CA ILE A 160 -2.15 -14.07 -20.56
C ILE A 160 -2.52 -15.16 -19.55
N GLY A 161 -1.55 -15.88 -19.00
CA GLY A 161 -1.78 -16.93 -18.01
C GLY A 161 -2.07 -18.32 -18.57
N LEU A 162 -1.97 -18.52 -19.89
CA LEU A 162 -2.14 -19.84 -20.50
C LEU A 162 -0.94 -20.75 -20.19
N ASP A 163 -1.16 -22.06 -20.26
CA ASP A 163 -0.22 -23.09 -19.86
C ASP A 163 -0.16 -24.26 -20.85
N VAL A 164 0.53 -25.34 -20.47
CA VAL A 164 0.87 -26.48 -21.36
C VAL A 164 -0.34 -27.18 -21.94
N GLU A 165 -1.44 -27.29 -21.22
CA GLU A 165 -2.66 -27.97 -21.73
C GLU A 165 -3.45 -27.11 -22.74
N ASP A 166 -3.08 -25.83 -22.84
CA ASP A 166 -3.57 -24.88 -23.85
C ASP A 166 -2.56 -24.65 -24.99
N GLY A 167 -1.44 -25.39 -25.00
CA GLY A 167 -0.39 -25.29 -26.01
C GLY A 167 0.62 -24.17 -25.79
N PHE A 168 0.74 -23.63 -24.58
CA PHE A 168 1.69 -22.58 -24.21
C PHE A 168 2.82 -23.14 -23.31
N PRO A 169 3.99 -22.49 -23.24
CA PRO A 169 5.04 -22.91 -22.30
C PRO A 169 4.56 -22.85 -20.85
N ASP A 170 5.11 -23.71 -20.00
CA ASP A 170 4.67 -23.85 -18.62
C ASP A 170 4.74 -22.52 -17.84
N ASN A 171 3.67 -22.24 -17.10
CA ASN A 171 3.47 -21.03 -16.33
C ASN A 171 3.06 -21.43 -14.92
N LYS A 172 3.85 -21.02 -13.91
CA LYS A 172 3.70 -21.48 -12.53
C LYS A 172 3.83 -20.33 -11.53
N THR A 173 3.05 -20.43 -10.47
CA THR A 173 3.06 -19.53 -9.32
C THR A 173 2.70 -20.31 -8.05
N THR A 174 2.73 -19.64 -6.90
CA THR A 174 2.14 -20.15 -5.65
C THR A 174 1.01 -19.22 -5.20
N ALA A 175 0.19 -19.67 -4.24
CA ALA A 175 -0.85 -18.82 -3.66
C ALA A 175 -0.22 -17.64 -2.89
N ARG A 176 0.87 -17.90 -2.15
CA ARG A 176 1.64 -16.89 -1.43
C ARG A 176 2.22 -15.82 -2.35
N ASP A 177 2.82 -16.23 -3.46
CA ASP A 177 3.40 -15.30 -4.42
C ASP A 177 2.32 -14.44 -5.10
N LEU A 178 1.17 -15.01 -5.44
CA LEU A 178 0.04 -14.24 -5.97
C LEU A 178 -0.50 -13.25 -4.94
N ALA A 179 -0.55 -13.62 -3.65
CA ALA A 179 -0.94 -12.69 -2.59
C ALA A 179 0.06 -11.53 -2.49
N CYS A 180 1.36 -11.81 -2.60
CA CYS A 180 2.41 -10.80 -2.65
C CYS A 180 2.26 -9.84 -3.86
N ILE A 181 2.14 -10.40 -5.07
CA ILE A 181 1.91 -9.63 -6.31
C ILE A 181 0.67 -8.75 -6.18
N THR A 182 -0.40 -9.30 -5.64
CA THR A 182 -1.68 -8.59 -5.48
C THR A 182 -1.59 -7.51 -4.42
N ARG A 183 -0.91 -7.76 -3.29
CA ARG A 183 -0.71 -6.77 -2.24
C ARG A 183 0.06 -5.56 -2.77
N TYR A 184 1.06 -5.81 -3.62
CA TYR A 184 1.77 -4.75 -4.35
C TYR A 184 0.85 -4.01 -5.32
N ALA A 185 0.14 -4.71 -6.20
CA ALA A 185 -0.76 -4.10 -7.17
C ALA A 185 -1.87 -3.27 -6.50
N MET A 186 -2.46 -3.78 -5.43
CA MET A 186 -3.48 -3.10 -4.63
C MET A 186 -2.92 -1.93 -3.80
N SER A 187 -1.61 -1.68 -3.77
CA SER A 187 -1.08 -0.41 -3.25
C SER A 187 -1.20 0.75 -4.24
N ASN A 188 -1.51 0.46 -5.52
CA ASN A 188 -1.64 1.44 -6.57
C ASN A 188 -3.11 1.87 -6.77
N ALA A 189 -3.36 3.18 -6.71
CA ALA A 189 -4.72 3.74 -6.83
C ALA A 189 -5.38 3.46 -8.19
N LYS A 190 -4.61 3.52 -9.29
CA LYS A 190 -5.14 3.25 -10.63
C LYS A 190 -5.52 1.78 -10.78
N PHE A 191 -4.72 0.86 -10.23
CA PHE A 191 -5.06 -0.57 -10.23
C PHE A 191 -6.38 -0.82 -9.49
N ARG A 192 -6.57 -0.22 -8.30
CA ARG A 192 -7.82 -0.29 -7.53
C ARG A 192 -9.02 0.23 -8.32
N GLU A 193 -8.89 1.41 -8.93
CA GLU A 193 -9.95 2.03 -9.76
C GLU A 193 -10.47 1.05 -10.82
N ILE A 194 -9.57 0.31 -11.46
CA ILE A 194 -9.88 -0.60 -12.56
C ILE A 194 -10.57 -1.87 -12.03
N VAL A 195 -10.03 -2.50 -10.99
CA VAL A 195 -10.54 -3.80 -10.48
C VAL A 195 -11.82 -3.67 -9.65
N LEU A 196 -12.17 -2.45 -9.22
CA LEU A 196 -13.40 -2.14 -8.50
C LEU A 196 -14.64 -2.07 -9.41
N LYS A 197 -14.46 -1.97 -10.74
CA LYS A 197 -15.59 -1.80 -11.67
C LYS A 197 -16.30 -3.13 -11.94
N SER A 198 -17.63 -3.11 -11.77
CA SER A 198 -18.53 -4.18 -12.18
C SER A 198 -18.70 -4.24 -13.71
N GLU A 199 -18.62 -3.09 -14.36
CA GLU A 199 -18.74 -2.92 -15.80
C GLU A 199 -17.98 -1.70 -16.33
N TYR A 200 -17.72 -1.71 -17.64
CA TYR A 200 -17.05 -0.64 -18.36
C TYR A 200 -17.58 -0.55 -19.78
N VAL A 201 -17.82 0.67 -20.26
CA VAL A 201 -18.11 0.92 -21.68
C VAL A 201 -16.83 1.38 -22.35
N ALA A 202 -16.18 0.48 -23.08
CA ALA A 202 -15.04 0.85 -23.89
C ALA A 202 -15.52 1.76 -25.04
N PRO A 203 -14.90 2.93 -25.26
CA PRO A 203 -15.28 3.83 -26.33
C PRO A 203 -15.07 3.20 -27.71
N ALA A 204 -15.68 3.80 -28.73
CA ALA A 204 -15.42 3.44 -30.12
C ALA A 204 -13.96 3.75 -30.48
N THR A 205 -13.39 2.94 -31.35
CA THR A 205 -12.01 3.05 -31.84
C THR A 205 -12.03 3.29 -33.35
N ASN A 206 -10.84 3.37 -33.96
CA ASN A 206 -10.70 3.44 -35.41
C ASN A 206 -11.15 2.16 -36.15
N LYS A 207 -11.45 1.05 -35.45
CA LYS A 207 -11.81 -0.25 -36.06
C LYS A 207 -13.08 -0.89 -35.49
N ARG A 208 -13.63 -0.36 -34.40
CA ARG A 208 -14.69 -1.03 -33.65
C ARG A 208 -15.58 -0.04 -32.92
N GLU A 209 -16.87 -0.34 -32.89
CA GLU A 209 -17.84 0.41 -32.10
C GLU A 209 -17.60 0.28 -30.59
N ALA A 210 -18.22 1.18 -29.83
CA ALA A 210 -18.22 1.12 -28.38
C ALA A 210 -18.73 -0.24 -27.88
N LYS A 211 -18.13 -0.76 -26.81
CA LYS A 211 -18.40 -2.11 -26.31
C LYS A 211 -18.62 -2.11 -24.81
N HIS A 212 -19.75 -2.68 -24.39
CA HIS A 212 -20.02 -2.93 -22.98
C HIS A 212 -19.29 -4.19 -22.51
N ILE A 213 -18.57 -4.06 -21.40
CA ILE A 213 -17.74 -5.10 -20.80
C ILE A 213 -18.19 -5.28 -19.36
N LYS A 214 -18.44 -6.52 -18.96
CA LYS A 214 -18.80 -6.88 -17.58
C LYS A 214 -17.67 -7.68 -16.94
N THR A 215 -17.47 -7.49 -15.65
CA THR A 215 -16.45 -8.22 -14.89
C THR A 215 -16.76 -9.71 -14.77
N THR A 216 -15.70 -10.53 -14.76
CA THR A 216 -15.77 -11.95 -14.44
C THR A 216 -15.86 -12.22 -12.93
N ASN A 217 -15.66 -11.20 -12.09
CA ASN A 217 -15.80 -11.29 -10.65
C ASN A 217 -17.28 -11.25 -10.23
N ARG A 218 -17.78 -12.40 -9.76
CA ARG A 218 -19.20 -12.58 -9.43
C ARG A 218 -19.64 -11.87 -8.15
N PHE A 219 -18.73 -11.46 -7.26
CA PHE A 219 -19.06 -10.60 -6.11
C PHE A 219 -19.65 -9.24 -6.49
N PHE A 220 -19.41 -8.78 -7.72
CA PHE A 220 -20.00 -7.55 -8.24
C PHE A 220 -21.30 -7.77 -9.02
N ARG A 221 -21.84 -8.99 -9.02
CA ARG A 221 -22.96 -9.39 -9.87
C ARG A 221 -24.02 -10.19 -9.12
N ASP A 222 -23.64 -11.37 -8.64
CA ASP A 222 -24.60 -12.41 -8.23
C ASP A 222 -24.17 -13.22 -7.00
N ILE A 223 -23.03 -12.91 -6.38
CA ILE A 223 -22.67 -13.47 -5.06
C ILE A 223 -23.12 -12.51 -3.97
N ASP A 224 -23.95 -13.00 -3.06
CA ASP A 224 -24.33 -12.29 -1.84
C ASP A 224 -23.31 -12.53 -0.72
N TYR A 225 -23.05 -11.51 0.09
CA TYR A 225 -22.10 -11.56 1.20
C TYR A 225 -22.43 -10.48 2.23
N ASN A 226 -21.85 -10.60 3.44
CA ASN A 226 -22.16 -9.68 4.53
C ASN A 226 -21.53 -8.28 4.31
N LYS A 227 -22.27 -7.40 3.64
CA LYS A 227 -21.87 -6.02 3.36
C LYS A 227 -21.73 -5.13 4.59
N HIS A 228 -22.29 -5.54 5.74
CA HIS A 228 -22.08 -4.85 7.01
C HIS A 228 -20.71 -5.17 7.62
N LEU A 229 -20.13 -6.32 7.26
CA LEU A 229 -18.85 -6.78 7.77
C LEU A 229 -17.68 -6.28 6.90
N TYR A 230 -17.82 -6.36 5.57
CA TYR A 230 -16.80 -5.90 4.63
C TYR A 230 -17.41 -5.56 3.26
N THR A 231 -16.63 -4.91 2.41
CA THR A 231 -16.93 -4.69 0.99
C THR A 231 -15.84 -5.33 0.12
N VAL A 232 -16.24 -6.19 -0.82
CA VAL A 232 -15.32 -6.74 -1.83
C VAL A 232 -14.91 -5.62 -2.79
N ASN A 233 -13.62 -5.49 -3.07
CA ASN A 233 -13.05 -4.40 -3.86
C ASN A 233 -12.09 -4.88 -4.96
N GLY A 234 -12.19 -6.16 -5.38
CA GLY A 234 -11.39 -6.76 -6.46
C GLY A 234 -11.36 -8.29 -6.37
N VAL A 235 -10.49 -9.01 -7.10
CA VAL A 235 -9.47 -8.50 -8.03
C VAL A 235 -9.58 -9.20 -9.39
N LYS A 236 -9.37 -10.52 -9.45
CA LYS A 236 -9.32 -11.24 -10.73
C LYS A 236 -9.63 -12.73 -10.58
N THR A 237 -10.33 -13.27 -11.58
CA THR A 237 -10.56 -14.71 -11.74
C THR A 237 -9.72 -15.29 -12.88
N GLY A 238 -9.48 -16.60 -12.86
CA GLY A 238 -8.87 -17.35 -13.95
C GLY A 238 -9.44 -18.76 -14.11
N ASN A 239 -9.34 -19.28 -15.32
CA ASN A 239 -9.60 -20.68 -15.62
C ASN A 239 -8.74 -21.13 -16.83
N THR A 240 -8.14 -22.30 -16.72
CA THR A 240 -7.54 -23.08 -17.81
C THR A 240 -7.78 -24.56 -17.54
N LYS A 241 -7.46 -25.44 -18.49
CA LYS A 241 -7.58 -26.89 -18.29
C LYS A 241 -6.70 -27.39 -17.14
N ALA A 242 -5.43 -26.98 -17.11
CA ALA A 242 -4.49 -27.43 -16.08
C ALA A 242 -4.69 -26.73 -14.72
N ALA A 243 -5.09 -25.45 -14.72
CA ALA A 243 -5.28 -24.67 -13.51
C ALA A 243 -6.64 -24.88 -12.84
N LEU A 244 -7.65 -25.42 -13.56
CA LEU A 244 -9.06 -25.37 -13.15
C LEU A 244 -9.45 -23.93 -12.76
N ASN A 245 -10.29 -23.72 -11.75
CA ASN A 245 -10.69 -22.38 -11.33
C ASN A 245 -9.67 -21.77 -10.35
N THR A 246 -9.23 -20.56 -10.66
CA THR A 246 -8.35 -19.75 -9.81
C THR A 246 -8.99 -18.39 -9.53
N GLY A 247 -8.68 -17.82 -8.37
CA GLY A 247 -9.26 -16.56 -7.94
C GLY A 247 -8.35 -15.81 -7.00
N VAL A 248 -8.30 -14.49 -7.19
CA VAL A 248 -7.68 -13.54 -6.29
C VAL A 248 -8.71 -12.45 -5.99
N PHE A 249 -9.00 -12.24 -4.71
CA PHE A 249 -10.01 -11.31 -4.25
C PHE A 249 -9.46 -10.45 -3.13
N SER A 250 -10.03 -9.26 -2.97
CA SER A 250 -9.74 -8.39 -1.84
C SER A 250 -11.03 -7.83 -1.28
N ALA A 251 -11.04 -7.62 0.03
CA ALA A 251 -12.17 -7.08 0.77
C ALA A 251 -11.68 -6.18 1.89
N ARG A 252 -12.44 -5.12 2.19
CA ARG A 252 -12.08 -4.11 3.21
C ARG A 252 -13.28 -3.80 4.10
N ASN A 253 -13.04 -3.58 5.39
CA ASN A 253 -14.05 -3.10 6.33
C ASN A 253 -13.97 -1.58 6.55
N ASN A 254 -14.94 -1.03 7.27
CA ASN A 254 -15.05 0.41 7.50
C ASN A 254 -13.94 0.93 8.44
N GLU A 255 -13.32 0.07 9.24
CA GLU A 255 -12.20 0.42 10.10
C GLU A 255 -10.85 0.53 9.36
N GLY A 256 -10.81 0.12 8.09
CA GLY A 256 -9.60 0.19 7.25
C GLY A 256 -8.71 -1.05 7.27
N ALA A 257 -9.17 -2.16 7.86
CA ALA A 257 -8.55 -3.46 7.65
C ALA A 257 -8.88 -3.99 6.25
N GLU A 258 -7.92 -4.61 5.58
CA GLU A 258 -8.10 -5.12 4.23
C GLU A 258 -7.46 -6.50 4.09
N LEU A 259 -8.24 -7.45 3.57
CA LEU A 259 -7.82 -8.81 3.35
C LEU A 259 -7.58 -9.08 1.87
N ILE A 260 -6.63 -9.96 1.58
CA ILE A 260 -6.42 -10.55 0.25
C ILE A 260 -6.55 -12.06 0.38
N CYS A 261 -7.41 -12.64 -0.44
CA CYS A 261 -7.64 -14.08 -0.53
C CYS A 261 -7.22 -14.58 -1.92
N VAL A 262 -6.42 -15.64 -1.95
CA VAL A 262 -6.06 -16.36 -3.17
C VAL A 262 -6.51 -17.80 -3.03
N VAL A 263 -7.19 -18.31 -4.05
CA VAL A 263 -7.62 -19.70 -4.19
C VAL A 263 -7.16 -20.26 -5.53
N LEU A 264 -6.56 -21.45 -5.52
CA LEU A 264 -5.99 -22.08 -6.71
C LEU A 264 -6.52 -23.50 -6.89
N LYS A 265 -6.83 -23.82 -8.15
CA LYS A 265 -7.25 -25.15 -8.60
C LYS A 265 -8.48 -25.67 -7.86
N ASN A 266 -9.50 -24.84 -7.76
CA ASN A 266 -10.82 -25.28 -7.32
C ASN A 266 -11.55 -25.98 -8.49
N PRO A 267 -12.11 -27.19 -8.29
CA PRO A 267 -12.80 -27.93 -9.34
C PRO A 267 -14.09 -27.28 -9.83
N ASP A 268 -14.77 -26.48 -9.00
CA ASP A 268 -16.03 -25.84 -9.35
C ASP A 268 -15.99 -24.32 -9.15
N ARG A 269 -16.47 -23.59 -10.15
CA ARG A 269 -16.38 -22.13 -10.13
C ARG A 269 -17.29 -21.50 -9.09
N THR A 270 -18.48 -22.03 -8.88
CA THR A 270 -19.42 -21.47 -7.89
C THR A 270 -18.91 -21.73 -6.49
N ASN A 271 -18.46 -22.94 -6.21
CA ASN A 271 -17.86 -23.30 -4.95
C ASN A 271 -16.62 -22.45 -4.63
N MET A 272 -15.79 -22.11 -5.62
CA MET A 272 -14.66 -21.18 -5.42
C MET A 272 -15.09 -19.83 -4.84
N PHE A 273 -16.22 -19.26 -5.28
CA PHE A 273 -16.72 -17.99 -4.73
C PHE A 273 -17.27 -18.17 -3.31
N GLU A 274 -17.96 -19.28 -3.03
CA GLU A 274 -18.43 -19.58 -1.67
C GLU A 274 -17.26 -19.79 -0.69
N GLU A 275 -16.23 -20.52 -1.12
CA GLU A 275 -15.00 -20.72 -0.33
C GLU A 275 -14.31 -19.38 -0.01
N VAL A 276 -14.24 -18.45 -0.98
CA VAL A 276 -13.68 -17.11 -0.76
C VAL A 276 -14.54 -16.30 0.20
N ARG A 277 -15.88 -16.37 0.09
CA ARG A 277 -16.81 -15.70 1.02
C ARG A 277 -16.59 -16.20 2.45
N GLU A 278 -16.53 -17.51 2.65
CA GLU A 278 -16.27 -18.12 3.96
C GLU A 278 -14.91 -17.73 4.54
N LEU A 279 -13.87 -17.68 3.70
CA LEU A 279 -12.54 -17.21 4.10
C LEU A 279 -12.56 -15.74 4.54
N PHE A 280 -13.24 -14.85 3.82
CA PHE A 280 -13.39 -13.46 4.25
C PHE A 280 -14.22 -13.32 5.51
N ASP A 281 -15.35 -14.03 5.62
CA ASP A 281 -16.21 -14.02 6.81
C ASP A 281 -15.39 -14.46 8.04
N TYR A 282 -14.61 -15.53 7.94
CA TYR A 282 -13.67 -15.97 8.98
C TYR A 282 -12.63 -14.88 9.29
N GLY A 283 -11.99 -14.34 8.25
CA GLY A 283 -10.95 -13.32 8.37
C GLY A 283 -11.40 -12.03 9.04
N PHE A 284 -12.68 -11.65 8.95
CA PHE A 284 -13.21 -10.43 9.59
C PHE A 284 -13.91 -10.67 10.93
N THR A 285 -14.29 -11.91 11.27
CA THR A 285 -15.04 -12.22 12.51
C THR A 285 -14.33 -13.07 13.54
N GLN A 286 -13.45 -13.99 13.11
CA GLN A 286 -12.92 -15.07 13.95
C GLN A 286 -11.41 -15.26 13.79
N ASN A 287 -10.71 -14.23 13.31
CA ASN A 287 -9.26 -14.31 13.10
C ASN A 287 -8.50 -14.47 14.44
N THR A 288 -7.38 -15.17 14.38
CA THR A 288 -6.38 -15.24 15.47
C THR A 288 -5.36 -14.10 15.39
N VAL A 289 -5.48 -13.26 14.37
CA VAL A 289 -4.53 -12.20 14.02
C VAL A 289 -5.24 -10.86 14.13
N GLU A 290 -4.74 -9.99 15.00
CA GLU A 290 -5.21 -8.60 15.06
C GLU A 290 -4.99 -7.91 13.71
N LEU A 291 -6.10 -7.52 13.05
CA LEU A 291 -6.06 -6.88 11.74
C LEU A 291 -5.51 -5.46 11.85
N GLN A 292 -4.51 -5.16 11.04
CA GLN A 292 -3.90 -3.84 10.99
C GLN A 292 -4.79 -2.85 10.23
N LYS A 293 -5.15 -1.76 10.90
CA LYS A 293 -5.78 -0.59 10.27
C LYS A 293 -4.68 0.28 9.65
N SER A 294 -4.79 0.58 8.36
CA SER A 294 -3.80 1.38 7.63
C SER A 294 -4.38 1.91 6.31
N PHE A 295 -3.55 2.60 5.53
CA PHE A 295 -3.87 3.07 4.18
C PHE A 295 -3.18 2.20 3.13
N TYR A 296 -3.86 1.94 2.02
CA TYR A 296 -3.32 1.00 1.03
C TYR A 296 -2.08 1.54 0.29
N ASP A 297 -2.01 2.86 0.11
CA ASP A 297 -1.00 3.58 -0.66
C ASP A 297 0.28 3.87 0.13
N ILE A 298 0.33 3.48 1.42
CA ILE A 298 1.52 3.60 2.26
C ILE A 298 2.27 2.27 2.47
N ARG A 299 1.69 1.13 2.05
CA ARG A 299 2.21 -0.23 2.35
C ARG A 299 3.69 -0.43 2.03
N PHE A 300 4.15 0.19 0.96
CA PHE A 300 5.52 0.11 0.45
C PHE A 300 6.25 1.46 0.49
N ARG A 301 5.78 2.41 1.32
CA ARG A 301 6.44 3.71 1.55
C ARG A 301 7.39 3.62 2.74
N TRP A 302 8.47 4.39 2.68
CA TRP A 302 9.45 4.53 3.76
C TRP A 302 8.84 5.15 5.03
N SER A 303 7.78 5.96 4.86
CA SER A 303 7.07 6.72 5.88
C SER A 303 5.96 5.91 6.58
N ARG A 304 5.76 4.64 6.20
CA ARG A 304 4.65 3.80 6.65
C ARG A 304 4.54 3.75 8.17
N VAL A 305 5.64 3.46 8.87
CA VAL A 305 5.65 3.25 10.33
C VAL A 305 5.18 4.51 11.06
N GLN A 306 5.64 5.69 10.60
CA GLN A 306 5.28 6.98 11.17
C GLN A 306 3.81 7.31 10.90
N ILE A 307 3.34 7.11 9.67
CA ILE A 307 1.95 7.36 9.29
C ILE A 307 1.00 6.41 10.05
N ASP A 308 1.32 5.12 10.15
CA ASP A 308 0.56 4.15 10.94
C ASP A 308 0.48 4.57 12.42
N SER A 309 1.59 5.03 13.01
CA SER A 309 1.61 5.54 14.39
C SER A 309 0.70 6.76 14.56
N PHE A 310 0.72 7.69 13.61
CA PHE A 310 -0.11 8.89 13.64
C PHE A 310 -1.60 8.56 13.47
N LEU A 311 -1.94 7.56 12.65
CA LEU A 311 -3.30 7.04 12.52
C LEU A 311 -3.77 6.42 13.83
N GLN A 312 -2.96 5.56 14.46
CA GLN A 312 -3.30 4.89 15.73
C GLN A 312 -3.52 5.88 16.88
N LYS A 313 -2.73 6.96 16.92
CA LYS A 313 -2.89 8.06 17.89
C LYS A 313 -4.07 8.99 17.56
N GLY A 314 -4.74 8.77 16.43
CA GLY A 314 -5.87 9.59 15.98
C GLY A 314 -5.48 10.97 15.47
N TYR A 315 -4.19 11.23 15.21
CA TYR A 315 -3.70 12.54 14.73
C TYR A 315 -4.13 12.80 13.29
N ILE A 316 -4.01 11.80 12.43
CA ILE A 316 -4.40 11.88 11.02
C ILE A 316 -5.59 10.98 10.71
N ARG A 317 -6.26 11.28 9.60
CA ARG A 317 -7.30 10.44 8.99
C ARG A 317 -7.00 10.34 7.49
N GLY A 318 -7.47 9.26 6.87
CA GLY A 318 -7.39 9.08 5.42
C GLY A 318 -8.62 9.62 4.70
N TYR A 319 -8.62 9.43 3.38
CA TYR A 319 -9.77 9.69 2.52
C TYR A 319 -10.76 8.52 2.55
N GLU A 320 -11.97 8.74 2.05
CA GLU A 320 -13.03 7.72 1.99
C GLU A 320 -12.65 6.50 1.12
N ASP A 321 -11.84 6.73 0.09
CA ASP A 321 -11.24 5.66 -0.73
C ASP A 321 -10.23 4.80 0.03
N GLY A 322 -9.89 5.21 1.26
CA GLY A 322 -9.00 4.51 2.16
C GLY A 322 -7.51 4.75 1.90
N SER A 323 -7.18 5.82 1.19
CA SER A 323 -5.82 6.33 0.94
C SER A 323 -5.38 7.39 1.95
N PHE A 324 -4.06 7.62 2.02
CA PHE A 324 -3.46 8.77 2.69
C PHE A 324 -2.98 9.86 1.73
N ARG A 325 -2.68 9.50 0.48
CA ARG A 325 -2.08 10.32 -0.57
C ARG A 325 -0.71 10.87 -0.17
N PRO A 326 0.26 10.00 0.17
CA PRO A 326 1.55 10.40 0.74
C PRO A 326 2.34 11.36 -0.16
N CYS A 327 2.21 11.22 -1.48
CA CYS A 327 2.93 12.03 -2.46
C CYS A 327 2.26 13.37 -2.80
N ASN A 328 1.03 13.61 -2.33
CA ASN A 328 0.39 14.91 -2.54
C ASN A 328 1.14 15.98 -1.77
N GLU A 329 1.16 17.18 -2.33
CA GLU A 329 1.66 18.38 -1.66
C GLU A 329 0.85 18.62 -0.38
N ALA A 330 1.54 18.89 0.72
CA ALA A 330 0.90 19.28 1.97
C ALA A 330 0.56 20.77 1.92
N THR A 331 -0.61 21.12 2.44
CA THR A 331 -1.03 22.51 2.60
C THR A 331 -0.59 23.08 3.94
N LYS A 332 -0.57 24.41 4.02
CA LYS A 332 -0.29 25.14 5.27
C LYS A 332 -1.26 24.77 6.39
N GLU A 333 -2.55 24.68 6.08
CA GLU A 333 -3.57 24.28 7.06
C GLU A 333 -3.38 22.85 7.55
N GLU A 334 -3.06 21.90 6.67
CA GLU A 334 -2.79 20.51 7.09
C GLU A 334 -1.59 20.44 8.05
N PHE A 335 -0.52 21.17 7.74
CA PHE A 335 0.68 21.19 8.56
C PHE A 335 0.41 21.76 9.96
N ILE A 336 -0.16 22.95 10.02
CA ILE A 336 -0.37 23.62 11.31
C ILE A 336 -1.44 22.91 12.13
N SER A 337 -2.54 22.46 11.53
CA SER A 337 -3.57 21.72 12.26
C SER A 337 -3.05 20.42 12.85
N LEU A 338 -2.19 19.69 12.12
CA LEU A 338 -1.56 18.49 12.65
C LEU A 338 -0.65 18.79 13.85
N LEU A 339 0.22 19.80 13.74
CA LEU A 339 1.10 20.22 14.83
C LEU A 339 0.31 20.65 16.06
N MET A 340 -0.73 21.46 15.87
CA MET A 340 -1.56 21.97 16.97
C MET A 340 -2.35 20.87 17.67
N LYS A 341 -2.91 19.93 16.90
CA LYS A 341 -3.59 18.76 17.45
C LYS A 341 -2.67 17.89 18.31
N ILE A 342 -1.43 17.68 17.85
CA ILE A 342 -0.41 16.96 18.61
C ILE A 342 -0.04 17.67 19.91
N LYS A 343 -0.09 19.01 19.93
CA LYS A 343 0.11 19.82 21.14
C LYS A 343 -1.13 19.86 22.05
N GLY A 344 -2.16 19.04 21.78
CA GLY A 344 -3.37 18.94 22.60
C GLY A 344 -4.34 20.10 22.43
N ILE A 345 -4.26 20.85 21.33
CA ILE A 345 -5.19 21.93 21.03
C ILE A 345 -6.39 21.36 20.29
N GLU A 346 -7.58 21.56 20.87
CA GLU A 346 -8.87 21.25 20.24
C GLU A 346 -9.63 22.55 19.98
N PRO A 347 -9.86 22.93 18.72
CA PRO A 347 -10.47 24.20 18.39
C PRO A 347 -12.01 24.10 18.43
N TYR A 348 -12.69 25.23 18.60
CA TYR A 348 -14.15 25.31 18.76
C TYR A 348 -14.95 24.79 17.54
N GLU A 349 -16.13 24.19 17.74
CA GLU A 349 -16.87 23.47 16.68
C GLU A 349 -17.48 24.35 15.56
N GLN A 350 -17.76 25.63 15.81
CA GLN A 350 -18.36 26.52 14.81
C GLN A 350 -17.32 27.49 14.24
N GLN A 351 -16.85 27.21 13.03
CA GLN A 351 -15.85 28.00 12.35
C GLN A 351 -16.18 28.14 10.86
N GLU A 352 -15.73 29.24 10.27
CA GLU A 352 -15.87 29.54 8.84
C GLU A 352 -15.23 28.46 7.95
N TYR A 353 -14.16 27.84 8.43
CA TYR A 353 -13.50 26.70 7.81
C TYR A 353 -12.82 25.83 8.87
N TRP A 354 -12.62 24.56 8.55
CA TRP A 354 -12.24 23.51 9.50
C TRP A 354 -10.92 23.74 10.24
N SER A 355 -9.99 24.49 9.66
CA SER A 355 -8.65 24.75 10.20
C SER A 355 -8.56 26.05 11.01
N LYS A 356 -9.61 26.89 11.04
CA LYS A 356 -9.51 28.28 11.53
C LYS A 356 -8.99 28.37 12.96
N GLY A 357 -9.55 27.63 13.90
CA GLY A 357 -9.17 27.71 15.31
C GLY A 357 -7.78 27.12 15.59
N TYR A 358 -7.28 26.23 14.73
CA TYR A 358 -5.88 25.81 14.78
C TYR A 358 -4.95 26.95 14.34
N ILE A 359 -5.33 27.67 13.27
CA ILE A 359 -4.58 28.84 12.79
C ILE A 359 -4.62 29.97 13.83
N ASP A 360 -5.79 30.31 14.37
CA ASP A 360 -5.97 31.35 15.39
C ASP A 360 -5.03 31.12 16.59
N GLU A 361 -5.01 29.90 17.13
CA GLU A 361 -4.17 29.57 18.28
C GLU A 361 -2.68 29.55 17.90
N ALA A 362 -2.33 29.17 16.67
CA ALA A 362 -0.95 29.19 16.20
C ALA A 362 -0.43 30.63 15.99
N VAL A 363 -1.27 31.54 15.50
CA VAL A 363 -0.98 32.98 15.41
C VAL A 363 -0.78 33.55 16.82
N LYS A 364 -1.68 33.26 17.75
CA LYS A 364 -1.60 33.70 19.15
C LYS A 364 -0.30 33.24 19.84
N ARG A 365 0.18 32.05 19.52
CA ARG A 365 1.46 31.49 20.03
C ARG A 365 2.69 31.99 19.28
N GLY A 366 2.52 32.77 18.21
CA GLY A 366 3.60 33.30 17.40
C GLY A 366 4.28 32.28 16.47
N PHE A 367 3.68 31.10 16.26
CA PHE A 367 4.23 30.08 15.36
C PHE A 367 4.14 30.52 13.89
N ILE A 368 3.04 31.19 13.55
CA ILE A 368 2.74 31.73 12.22
C ILE A 368 2.17 33.15 12.36
N ASP A 369 2.03 33.86 11.24
CA ASP A 369 1.39 35.18 11.18
C ASP A 369 -0.05 35.10 10.64
N ASP A 370 -0.80 36.19 10.77
CA ASP A 370 -2.23 36.29 10.42
C ASP A 370 -2.51 36.04 8.93
N SER A 371 -1.52 36.25 8.05
CA SER A 371 -1.70 36.02 6.60
C SER A 371 -2.00 34.56 6.26
N TRP A 372 -1.69 33.63 7.17
CA TRP A 372 -2.00 32.22 6.99
C TRP A 372 -3.48 31.91 6.91
N HIS A 373 -4.38 32.78 7.41
CA HIS A 373 -5.82 32.61 7.21
C HIS A 373 -6.19 32.62 5.71
N GLU A 374 -5.65 33.57 4.95
CA GLU A 374 -5.89 33.69 3.51
C GLU A 374 -5.10 32.65 2.72
N ARG A 375 -3.86 32.39 3.15
CA ARG A 375 -2.90 31.50 2.48
C ARG A 375 -3.03 30.03 2.86
N ARG A 376 -4.02 29.66 3.69
CA ARG A 376 -4.14 28.33 4.32
C ARG A 376 -4.11 27.14 3.35
N LYS A 377 -4.66 27.33 2.14
CA LYS A 377 -4.74 26.31 1.09
C LYS A 377 -3.49 26.25 0.21
N GLU A 378 -2.58 27.20 0.36
CA GLU A 378 -1.30 27.15 -0.33
C GLU A 378 -0.51 25.93 0.16
N THR A 379 0.25 25.37 -0.77
CA THR A 379 1.27 24.39 -0.46
C THR A 379 2.30 24.95 0.53
N ILE A 380 2.68 24.17 1.52
CA ILE A 380 3.74 24.53 2.46
C ILE A 380 5.11 24.08 1.93
N SER A 381 6.06 25.00 1.88
CA SER A 381 7.45 24.68 1.60
C SER A 381 8.13 24.02 2.80
N ARG A 382 9.20 23.26 2.56
CA ARG A 382 10.04 22.72 3.65
C ARG A 382 10.58 23.83 4.55
N LEU A 383 10.97 24.97 3.98
CA LEU A 383 11.47 26.11 4.74
C LEU A 383 10.41 26.67 5.70
N GLU A 384 9.18 26.87 5.23
CA GLU A 384 8.08 27.30 6.10
C GLU A 384 7.81 26.26 7.19
N SER A 385 7.80 24.97 6.86
CA SER A 385 7.66 23.89 7.85
C SER A 385 8.74 23.97 8.94
N PHE A 386 10.00 24.22 8.55
CA PHE A 386 11.12 24.33 9.48
C PHE A 386 10.98 25.55 10.40
N LEU A 387 10.63 26.72 9.85
CA LEU A 387 10.44 27.93 10.63
C LEU A 387 9.33 27.77 11.67
N VAL A 388 8.22 27.12 11.30
CA VAL A 388 7.12 26.82 12.22
C VAL A 388 7.59 25.87 13.33
N LEU A 389 8.33 24.81 12.99
CA LEU A 389 8.86 23.87 13.99
C LEU A 389 9.90 24.52 14.92
N SER A 390 10.78 25.39 14.40
CA SER A 390 11.77 26.11 15.22
C SER A 390 11.06 26.97 16.27
N LYS A 391 10.05 27.74 15.87
CA LYS A 391 9.24 28.55 16.78
C LYS A 391 8.42 27.72 17.77
N ALA A 392 8.01 26.52 17.38
CA ALA A 392 7.26 25.60 18.24
C ALA A 392 8.15 24.90 19.28
N LEU A 393 9.48 24.88 19.10
CA LEU A 393 10.42 24.41 20.11
C LEU A 393 10.58 25.48 21.20
N ASP A 394 10.08 25.18 22.41
CA ASP A 394 10.31 26.04 23.58
C ASP A 394 11.81 26.38 23.75
N TYR A 395 12.11 27.67 23.97
CA TYR A 395 13.44 28.28 23.85
C TYR A 395 14.48 27.90 24.92
N ASP A 396 14.19 26.96 25.83
CA ASP A 396 15.05 26.61 26.98
C ASP A 396 16.25 25.70 26.62
N PHE A 397 16.97 25.99 25.55
CA PHE A 397 18.18 25.23 25.20
C PHE A 397 19.36 26.13 24.83
N ASP A 398 20.44 25.97 25.60
CA ASP A 398 21.71 26.67 25.44
C ASP A 398 22.39 26.24 24.13
N ILE A 399 22.51 27.19 23.21
CA ILE A 399 23.05 27.02 21.84
C ILE A 399 24.58 26.77 21.86
N ASN A 400 25.22 26.88 23.01
CA ASN A 400 26.69 26.86 23.13
C ASN A 400 27.37 25.48 23.00
N MET A 401 26.66 24.41 22.63
CA MET A 401 27.25 23.06 22.65
C MET A 401 27.75 22.50 21.31
N LEU A 402 28.05 23.32 20.30
CA LEU A 402 28.67 22.82 19.05
C LEU A 402 29.72 23.78 18.49
N SER A 403 30.97 23.32 18.44
CA SER A 403 32.11 24.05 17.90
C SER A 403 31.94 24.36 16.41
N LYS A 404 32.42 25.54 16.02
CA LYS A 404 32.43 26.11 14.66
C LYS A 404 33.06 25.24 13.55
N GLU A 405 33.58 24.06 13.86
CA GLU A 405 34.39 23.25 12.93
C GLU A 405 33.57 22.34 12.00
N ASN A 406 32.31 22.02 12.33
CA ASN A 406 31.44 21.23 11.44
C ASN A 406 30.76 22.05 10.33
N TYR A 407 30.98 23.37 10.29
CA TYR A 407 30.49 24.26 9.23
C TYR A 407 31.15 23.98 7.85
N LEU A 408 32.26 23.24 7.81
CA LEU A 408 33.13 23.07 6.64
C LEU A 408 32.80 21.86 5.73
N LEU A 409 31.84 21.00 6.10
CA LEU A 409 31.46 19.84 5.28
C LEU A 409 30.17 20.03 4.48
N VAL A 410 29.31 21.00 4.85
CA VAL A 410 28.11 21.38 4.06
C VAL A 410 28.44 22.45 3.01
N SER A 411 29.59 23.12 3.12
CA SER A 411 30.01 24.21 2.22
C SER A 411 30.89 23.77 1.04
N LYS A 412 31.30 22.51 0.96
CA LYS A 412 32.05 21.98 -0.20
C LYS A 412 31.10 21.51 -1.30
N GLY A 413 30.25 22.41 -1.78
CA GLY A 413 29.40 22.18 -2.95
C GLY A 413 28.12 23.02 -2.94
N GLU A 414 28.25 24.27 -3.38
CA GLU A 414 27.16 25.17 -3.83
C GLU A 414 26.29 25.88 -2.76
N ASN A 415 26.36 27.23 -2.78
CA ASN A 415 25.31 28.28 -2.66
C ASN A 415 23.93 28.09 -1.98
N THR A 416 23.64 27.00 -1.28
CA THR A 416 22.28 26.62 -0.85
C THR A 416 21.58 27.57 0.13
N PHE A 417 22.32 28.38 0.90
CA PHE A 417 21.75 29.34 1.87
C PHE A 417 21.88 30.80 1.45
N SER A 418 22.53 31.09 0.31
CA SER A 418 22.81 32.46 -0.13
C SER A 418 21.55 33.27 -0.46
N ASN A 419 20.43 32.58 -0.75
CA ASN A 419 19.13 33.17 -1.07
C ASN A 419 18.20 33.29 0.14
N VAL A 420 18.66 32.98 1.35
CA VAL A 420 17.84 32.94 2.56
C VAL A 420 18.15 34.15 3.44
N SER A 421 17.13 34.83 3.97
CA SER A 421 17.32 36.03 4.79
C SER A 421 18.15 35.76 6.06
N SER A 422 18.87 36.78 6.53
CA SER A 422 19.68 36.72 7.76
C SER A 422 18.87 36.21 8.97
N GLY A 423 19.41 35.22 9.70
CA GLY A 423 18.80 34.60 10.88
C GLY A 423 18.19 33.22 10.64
N ILE A 424 17.59 32.98 9.47
CA ILE A 424 17.01 31.68 9.11
C ILE A 424 18.06 30.55 9.03
N PRO A 425 19.30 30.77 8.53
CA PRO A 425 20.32 29.73 8.52
C PRO A 425 20.63 29.16 9.92
N GLU A 426 20.57 29.99 10.98
CA GLU A 426 20.81 29.54 12.35
C GLU A 426 19.69 28.59 12.83
N ASP A 427 18.43 28.93 12.56
CA ASP A 427 17.28 28.07 12.87
C ASP A 427 17.35 26.71 12.16
N ILE A 428 17.74 26.71 10.88
CA ILE A 428 17.88 25.48 10.09
C ILE A 428 19.01 24.62 10.66
N ILE A 429 20.18 25.20 10.93
CA ILE A 429 21.31 24.47 11.52
C ILE A 429 20.91 23.88 12.87
N LYS A 430 20.20 24.64 13.71
CA LYS A 430 19.70 24.18 15.01
C LYS A 430 18.82 22.94 14.84
N LEU A 431 17.79 23.00 14.01
CA LEU A 431 16.89 21.87 13.79
C LEU A 431 17.58 20.66 13.16
N TYR A 432 18.55 20.88 12.26
CA TYR A 432 19.31 19.81 11.62
C TYR A 432 20.18 19.07 12.63
N ASN A 433 20.89 19.80 13.50
CA ASN A 433 21.72 19.23 14.56
C ASN A 433 20.89 18.39 15.55
N TYR A 434 19.61 18.75 15.76
CA TYR A 434 18.68 17.96 16.57
C TYR A 434 18.04 16.79 15.82
N GLY A 435 18.40 16.55 14.56
CA GLY A 435 17.85 15.47 13.74
C GLY A 435 16.35 15.65 13.39
N ILE A 436 15.80 16.85 13.64
CA ILE A 436 14.38 17.15 13.39
C ILE A 436 14.14 17.25 11.88
N ILE A 437 15.07 17.89 11.17
CA ILE A 437 14.97 18.19 9.73
C ILE A 437 16.05 17.44 8.93
N SER A 438 16.13 16.12 9.07
CA SER A 438 16.89 15.31 8.12
C SER A 438 16.05 15.09 6.85
N GLY A 439 16.64 15.37 5.67
CA GLY A 439 16.03 14.97 4.41
C GLY A 439 16.13 13.47 4.16
N TYR A 440 15.49 12.99 3.09
CA TYR A 440 15.69 11.62 2.61
C TYR A 440 17.18 11.41 2.30
N ASN A 441 17.79 10.33 2.81
CA ASN A 441 19.23 10.03 2.70
C ASN A 441 20.21 11.07 3.29
N GLY A 442 19.76 12.01 4.13
CA GLY A 442 20.64 12.97 4.81
C GLY A 442 20.85 14.30 4.07
N ASP A 443 20.13 14.55 2.98
CA ASP A 443 20.29 15.80 2.22
C ASP A 443 19.56 17.00 2.88
N LEU A 444 20.28 18.12 3.03
CA LEU A 444 19.78 19.44 3.41
C LEU A 444 19.35 20.23 2.16
N PHE A 445 18.26 19.83 1.51
CA PHE A 445 17.75 20.58 0.36
C PHE A 445 16.72 21.63 0.79
N LEU A 446 17.09 22.90 0.67
CA LEU A 446 16.19 24.05 0.84
C LEU A 446 15.58 24.42 -0.51
N ASP A 447 14.28 24.71 -0.46
CA ASP A 447 13.38 25.05 -1.56
C ASP A 447 12.80 23.88 -2.40
N LYS A 448 12.06 22.99 -1.70
CA LYS A 448 11.05 22.11 -2.31
C LYS A 448 9.75 22.17 -1.52
N ILE A 449 8.65 21.94 -2.22
CA ILE A 449 7.33 21.66 -1.68
C ILE A 449 7.39 20.42 -0.77
N SER A 450 6.78 20.49 0.42
CA SER A 450 6.65 19.34 1.33
C SER A 450 5.50 18.44 0.91
N THR A 451 5.73 17.14 0.77
CA THR A 451 4.64 16.18 0.60
C THR A 451 3.98 15.86 1.94
N ARG A 452 2.77 15.26 1.91
CA ARG A 452 2.05 14.82 3.13
C ARG A 452 2.85 13.81 3.96
N GLU A 453 3.58 12.90 3.33
CA GLU A 453 4.43 11.95 4.08
C GLU A 453 5.67 12.62 4.69
N GLU A 454 6.26 13.62 4.02
CA GLU A 454 7.37 14.40 4.55
C GLU A 454 6.91 15.24 5.74
N MET A 455 5.73 15.85 5.66
CA MET A 455 5.09 16.53 6.78
C MET A 455 4.99 15.63 8.03
N VAL A 456 4.48 14.41 7.88
CA VAL A 456 4.37 13.45 8.99
C VAL A 456 5.75 13.09 9.56
N ALA A 457 6.73 12.86 8.69
CA ALA A 457 8.09 12.53 9.11
C ALA A 457 8.77 13.66 9.90
N MET A 458 8.67 14.91 9.42
CA MET A 458 9.22 16.09 10.10
C MET A 458 8.61 16.28 11.49
N ILE A 459 7.29 16.19 11.60
CA ILE A 459 6.58 16.33 12.88
C ILE A 459 6.91 15.16 13.81
N ASN A 460 7.05 13.94 13.29
CA ASN A 460 7.46 12.78 14.07
C ASN A 460 8.87 12.96 14.67
N ASN A 461 9.82 13.48 13.88
CA ASN A 461 11.17 13.76 14.38
C ASN A 461 11.17 14.85 15.46
N TYR A 462 10.38 15.91 15.27
CA TYR A 462 10.15 16.94 16.28
C TYR A 462 9.62 16.33 17.60
N LEU A 463 8.67 15.39 17.54
CA LEU A 463 8.14 14.72 18.74
C LEU A 463 9.17 13.85 19.44
N ASN A 464 9.92 13.05 18.68
CA ASN A 464 10.96 12.17 19.22
C ASN A 464 12.06 12.97 19.93
N PHE A 465 12.43 14.13 19.38
CA PHE A 465 13.36 15.04 20.02
C PHE A 465 12.84 15.52 21.39
N LYS A 466 11.60 16.02 21.46
CA LYS A 466 11.00 16.48 22.72
C LYS A 466 10.90 15.38 23.78
N LEU A 467 10.56 14.14 23.39
CA LEU A 467 10.52 12.99 24.30
C LEU A 467 11.91 12.57 24.80
N GLY A 468 12.92 12.55 23.92
CA GLY A 468 14.30 12.22 24.29
C GLY A 468 14.87 13.22 25.30
N VAL A 469 14.58 14.51 25.11
CA VAL A 469 14.92 15.57 26.06
C VAL A 469 14.25 15.35 27.42
N GLN A 470 12.95 15.04 27.45
CA GLN A 470 12.24 14.78 28.72
C GLN A 470 12.80 13.57 29.47
N LEU A 471 13.18 12.50 28.78
CA LEU A 471 13.78 11.32 29.39
C LEU A 471 15.21 11.55 29.91
N SER A 472 15.94 12.53 29.35
CA SER A 472 17.30 12.89 29.80
C SER A 472 17.33 13.88 30.97
N ALA A 473 16.19 14.52 31.28
CA ALA A 473 16.03 15.48 32.38
C ALA A 473 15.53 14.85 33.69
N HIS A 474 15.36 13.53 33.70
CA HIS A 474 15.02 12.68 34.85
C HIS A 474 16.19 11.75 35.16
#